data_AF-A0A1C4T026-F1
#
_entry.id   AF-A0A1C4T026-F1
#
_cell.length_a   1.000
_cell.length_b   1.000
_cell.length_c   1.000
_cell.angle_alpha   90.00
_cell.angle_beta   90.00
_cell.angle_gamma   90.00
#
_symmetry.space_group_name_H-M   'P 1'
#
loop_
_entity.id
_entity.type
_entity.pdbx_description
1 polymer ?
#
loop_
_entity_poly.entity_id
_entity_poly.type
_entity_poly.pdbx_seq_one_letter_code
_entity_poly.pdbx_strand_id
1 'polypeptide(L)'
;MGNNGSTRAGRKPSGRPSRKKPADGVSRRALLIGGGAVAAAGTAAVLARDQVKRLWWQVPGVEKPRKPGELDYAGATWVAASEANWRRADRPDDFPIDRVIIHVTQGSFASAVKVFQDPAHQAATHYIVGQDGRVVQMIRELDVAYQAGNRSFNERAVGIEHEGFVDRPKDLTKAMYASSARLTASICARHGIPIDREHIIGHVEVPGTDHTDPGPHWDWDRYMELVRRAATAPPSPTPSASAKA
;
A
#
# COMPACT_ATOMS: atom_id res chain seq x y z
N MET A 1 24.25 17.24 -54.24
CA MET A 1 25.25 17.20 -55.32
C MET A 1 26.03 15.89 -55.20
N GLY A 2 26.09 15.11 -56.27
CA GLY A 2 26.73 13.79 -56.26
C GLY A 2 28.26 13.84 -56.40
N ASN A 3 28.92 12.69 -56.27
CA ASN A 3 29.57 12.09 -57.44
C ASN A 3 29.95 10.60 -57.21
N ASN A 4 29.79 9.82 -58.28
CA ASN A 4 30.36 8.49 -58.55
C ASN A 4 31.90 8.57 -58.53
N GLY A 5 32.70 7.50 -58.40
CA GLY A 5 32.51 6.07 -58.47
C GLY A 5 33.85 5.40 -58.86
N SER A 6 33.84 4.07 -58.94
CA SER A 6 34.81 3.19 -59.66
C SER A 6 35.84 2.39 -58.84
N THR A 7 35.54 1.08 -58.71
CA THR A 7 36.30 -0.15 -59.10
C THR A 7 37.84 -0.16 -59.10
N ARG A 8 38.63 -1.23 -58.89
CA ARG A 8 38.53 -2.68 -58.54
C ARG A 8 39.98 -3.17 -58.35
N ALA A 9 40.28 -4.05 -57.38
CA ALA A 9 41.33 -5.11 -57.38
C ALA A 9 41.42 -5.69 -55.95
N GLY A 10 41.56 -6.98 -55.64
CA GLY A 10 41.87 -8.16 -56.44
C GLY A 10 42.94 -9.03 -55.75
N ARG A 11 42.51 -9.96 -54.86
CA ARG A 11 43.19 -11.23 -54.41
C ARG A 11 44.45 -11.09 -53.50
N LYS A 12 44.75 -11.97 -52.51
CA LYS A 12 44.40 -13.38 -52.20
C LYS A 12 44.85 -13.76 -50.73
N PRO A 13 44.84 -15.03 -50.25
CA PRO A 13 43.96 -15.53 -49.18
C PRO A 13 44.69 -16.09 -47.92
N SER A 14 43.95 -16.50 -46.88
CA SER A 14 44.28 -17.70 -46.08
C SER A 14 43.16 -18.08 -45.11
N GLY A 15 42.97 -19.39 -44.85
CA GLY A 15 42.39 -19.90 -43.61
C GLY A 15 40.96 -20.45 -43.63
N ARG A 16 40.81 -21.75 -43.90
CA ARG A 16 39.67 -22.65 -43.51
C ARG A 16 39.62 -22.84 -41.97
N PRO A 17 38.63 -23.52 -41.32
CA PRO A 17 37.44 -24.24 -41.84
C PRO A 17 36.11 -24.08 -41.03
N SER A 18 35.02 -24.49 -41.70
CA SER A 18 33.71 -25.04 -41.26
C SER A 18 33.37 -25.22 -39.77
N ARG A 19 32.19 -24.73 -39.35
CA ARG A 19 31.34 -25.39 -38.35
C ARG A 19 29.83 -25.07 -38.48
N LYS A 20 29.03 -25.99 -37.95
CA LYS A 20 27.61 -26.35 -38.21
C LYS A 20 26.54 -25.35 -37.72
N LYS A 21 25.32 -25.49 -38.30
CA LYS A 21 24.02 -24.90 -37.91
C LYS A 21 23.66 -25.16 -36.43
N PRO A 22 22.88 -24.28 -35.77
CA PRO A 22 22.04 -24.64 -34.65
C PRO A 22 20.58 -24.84 -35.08
N ALA A 23 19.92 -25.84 -34.48
CA ALA A 23 18.49 -26.05 -34.53
C ALA A 23 17.91 -25.95 -33.11
N ASP A 24 16.68 -25.46 -33.10
CA ASP A 24 15.57 -25.73 -32.19
C ASP A 24 15.51 -25.08 -30.80
N GLY A 25 14.36 -24.45 -30.61
CA GLY A 25 13.94 -23.69 -29.45
C GLY A 25 13.50 -24.57 -28.28
N VAL A 26 13.60 -23.97 -27.10
CA VAL A 26 13.19 -24.59 -25.84
C VAL A 26 11.75 -24.17 -25.54
N SER A 27 10.88 -25.19 -25.48
CA SER A 27 9.47 -25.08 -25.11
C SER A 27 9.28 -24.73 -23.63
N ARG A 28 8.28 -23.87 -23.36
CA ARG A 28 7.82 -23.45 -22.03
C ARG A 28 7.17 -24.62 -21.28
N ARG A 29 7.96 -25.48 -20.65
CA ARG A 29 7.49 -26.46 -19.65
C ARG A 29 8.66 -26.92 -18.78
N ALA A 30 9.13 -26.03 -17.93
CA ALA A 30 10.04 -26.37 -16.83
C ALA A 30 9.83 -25.36 -15.69
N LEU A 31 8.68 -25.44 -15.03
CA LEU A 31 8.46 -24.80 -13.73
C LEU A 31 7.73 -25.77 -12.81
N LEU A 32 8.39 -26.89 -12.51
CA LEU A 32 8.07 -27.76 -11.39
C LEU A 32 9.40 -28.31 -10.90
N ILE A 33 9.94 -27.70 -9.83
CA ILE A 33 10.79 -28.25 -8.77
C ILE A 33 11.38 -27.03 -8.04
N GLY A 34 10.84 -26.75 -6.86
CA GLY A 34 11.28 -25.64 -6.00
C GLY A 34 10.32 -25.35 -4.85
N GLY A 35 9.61 -26.36 -4.36
CA GLY A 35 8.66 -26.25 -3.25
C GLY A 35 8.91 -27.33 -2.21
N GLY A 36 10.16 -27.43 -1.74
CA GLY A 36 10.57 -28.36 -0.70
C GLY A 36 11.05 -27.59 0.52
N ALA A 37 10.13 -27.18 1.39
CA ALA A 37 10.46 -26.84 2.78
C ALA A 37 9.70 -27.81 3.69
N VAL A 38 10.45 -28.72 4.31
CA VAL A 38 9.97 -29.59 5.38
C VAL A 38 9.54 -28.70 6.54
N ALA A 39 8.25 -28.65 6.86
CA ALA A 39 7.72 -27.82 7.93
C ALA A 39 7.99 -28.46 9.31
N ALA A 40 8.99 -27.94 10.01
CA ALA A 40 9.04 -28.02 11.47
C ALA A 40 7.92 -27.14 12.08
N ALA A 41 7.33 -27.61 13.17
CA ALA A 41 5.97 -27.34 13.62
C ALA A 41 5.57 -25.88 13.91
N GLY A 42 4.33 -25.54 13.55
CA GLY A 42 3.50 -24.50 14.17
C GLY A 42 3.77 -23.06 13.73
N THR A 43 4.77 -22.41 14.32
CA THR A 43 4.96 -20.96 14.23
C THR A 43 5.64 -20.53 12.92
N ALA A 44 6.63 -21.31 12.47
CA ALA A 44 7.32 -21.06 11.20
C ALA A 44 6.40 -21.26 9.99
N ALA A 45 5.47 -22.21 10.07
CA ALA A 45 4.51 -22.48 8.99
C ALA A 45 3.47 -21.36 8.82
N VAL A 46 3.05 -20.70 9.90
CA VAL A 46 2.13 -19.54 9.84
C VAL A 46 2.86 -18.31 9.27
N LEU A 47 4.07 -18.03 9.75
CA LEU A 47 4.89 -16.93 9.21
C LEU A 47 5.22 -17.14 7.72
N ALA A 48 5.52 -18.39 7.32
CA ALA A 48 5.72 -18.74 5.91
C ALA A 48 4.44 -18.58 5.08
N ARG A 49 3.26 -18.93 5.62
CA ARG A 49 1.97 -18.72 4.93
C ARG A 49 1.68 -17.23 4.69
N ASP A 50 1.96 -16.37 5.67
CA ASP A 50 1.75 -14.93 5.51
C ASP A 50 2.73 -14.30 4.53
N GLN A 51 3.99 -14.75 4.50
CA GLN A 51 4.95 -14.31 3.47
C GLN A 51 4.57 -14.82 2.07
N VAL A 52 4.10 -16.05 1.94
CA VAL A 52 3.63 -16.60 0.65
C VAL A 52 2.35 -15.91 0.17
N LYS A 53 1.42 -15.55 1.06
CA LYS A 53 0.27 -14.70 0.72
C LYS A 53 0.74 -13.32 0.24
N ARG A 54 1.68 -12.67 0.94
CA ARG A 54 2.25 -11.37 0.52
C ARG A 54 2.85 -11.45 -0.89
N LEU A 55 3.61 -12.51 -1.17
CA LEU A 55 4.20 -12.76 -2.49
C LEU A 55 3.12 -13.00 -3.56
N TRP A 56 2.08 -13.78 -3.28
CA TRP A 56 0.96 -13.97 -4.20
C TRP A 56 0.23 -12.66 -4.51
N TRP A 57 -0.04 -11.82 -3.50
CA TRP A 57 -0.68 -10.52 -3.70
C TRP A 57 0.15 -9.53 -4.53
N GLN A 58 1.44 -9.80 -4.75
CA GLN A 58 2.33 -8.99 -5.58
C GLN A 58 2.59 -9.58 -6.97
N VAL A 59 1.90 -10.68 -7.35
CA VAL A 59 2.05 -11.28 -8.69
C VAL A 59 1.27 -10.46 -9.73
N PRO A 60 1.94 -9.91 -10.76
CA PRO A 60 1.26 -9.10 -11.78
C PRO A 60 0.25 -9.91 -12.60
N GLY A 61 -0.90 -9.30 -12.90
CA GLY A 61 -1.88 -9.83 -13.86
C GLY A 61 -2.83 -10.90 -13.30
N VAL A 62 -2.88 -11.05 -11.98
CA VAL A 62 -3.91 -11.84 -11.29
C VAL A 62 -4.91 -10.89 -10.65
N GLU A 63 -6.13 -10.86 -11.18
CA GLU A 63 -7.20 -10.06 -10.60
C GLU A 63 -7.48 -10.50 -9.16
N LYS A 64 -7.27 -9.58 -8.23
CA LYS A 64 -7.44 -9.79 -6.79
C LYS A 64 -8.92 -9.76 -6.44
N PRO A 65 -9.56 -10.86 -6.01
CA PRO A 65 -10.99 -10.85 -5.69
C PRO A 65 -11.24 -9.94 -4.48
N ARG A 66 -12.20 -9.02 -4.59
CA ARG A 66 -12.67 -8.23 -3.44
C ARG A 66 -13.72 -9.04 -2.72
N LYS A 67 -13.44 -9.39 -1.47
CA LYS A 67 -14.48 -9.85 -0.55
C LYS A 67 -15.08 -8.63 0.14
N PRO A 68 -16.40 -8.42 0.06
CA PRO A 68 -17.05 -7.36 0.82
C PRO A 68 -16.71 -7.49 2.30
N GLY A 69 -16.27 -6.39 2.93
CA GLY A 69 -15.94 -6.38 4.35
C GLY A 69 -14.57 -6.95 4.73
N GLU A 70 -13.76 -7.39 3.76
CA GLU A 70 -12.41 -7.89 4.06
C GLU A 70 -11.50 -6.74 4.50
N LEU A 71 -10.79 -6.97 5.60
CA LEU A 71 -9.90 -6.01 6.21
C LEU A 71 -8.47 -6.24 5.71
N ASP A 72 -7.80 -5.17 5.30
CA ASP A 72 -6.36 -5.20 5.05
C ASP A 72 -5.60 -5.07 6.38
N TYR A 73 -6.17 -4.36 7.36
CA TYR A 73 -5.66 -4.24 8.73
C TYR A 73 -6.58 -4.94 9.75
N ALA A 74 -6.08 -6.01 10.37
CA ALA A 74 -6.85 -6.83 11.31
C ALA A 74 -7.35 -6.07 12.57
N GLY A 75 -6.73 -4.95 12.92
CA GLY A 75 -7.15 -4.11 14.05
C GLY A 75 -8.29 -3.14 13.72
N ALA A 76 -8.84 -3.17 12.51
CA ALA A 76 -9.96 -2.33 12.08
C ALA A 76 -11.32 -3.06 12.20
N THR A 77 -12.40 -2.29 12.12
CA THR A 77 -13.72 -2.77 11.72
C THR A 77 -14.06 -2.25 10.32
N TRP A 78 -15.03 -2.85 9.63
CA TRP A 78 -15.40 -2.43 8.29
C TRP A 78 -16.65 -1.55 8.27
N VAL A 79 -16.58 -0.42 7.56
CA VAL A 79 -17.74 0.42 7.20
C VAL A 79 -17.51 0.96 5.79
N ALA A 80 -18.22 0.44 4.79
CA ALA A 80 -17.97 0.82 3.39
C ALA A 80 -18.22 2.32 3.14
N ALA A 81 -17.29 2.97 2.45
CA ALA A 81 -17.52 4.25 1.79
C ALA A 81 -18.40 4.07 0.54
N SER A 82 -19.03 5.14 0.08
CA SER A 82 -19.75 5.15 -1.20
C SER A 82 -18.80 4.87 -2.37
N GLU A 83 -19.23 4.06 -3.34
CA GLU A 83 -18.46 3.78 -4.57
C GLU A 83 -18.23 5.03 -5.42
N ALA A 84 -18.98 6.12 -5.20
CA ALA A 84 -18.74 7.40 -5.85
C ALA A 84 -17.51 8.15 -5.30
N ASN A 85 -16.98 7.74 -4.14
CA ASN A 85 -15.93 8.44 -3.41
C ASN A 85 -14.53 7.79 -3.57
N TRP A 86 -14.45 6.75 -4.41
CA TRP A 86 -13.22 6.05 -4.75
C TRP A 86 -13.34 5.43 -6.15
N ARG A 87 -12.24 4.91 -6.69
CA ARG A 87 -12.27 4.12 -7.93
C ARG A 87 -11.55 2.80 -7.77
N ARG A 88 -12.07 1.79 -8.47
CA ARG A 88 -11.41 0.51 -8.60
C ARG A 88 -10.02 0.67 -9.23
N ALA A 89 -9.07 -0.09 -8.71
CA ALA A 89 -7.73 -0.29 -9.27
C ALA A 89 -7.27 -1.71 -8.95
N ASP A 90 -6.14 -2.19 -9.43
CA ASP A 90 -5.54 -3.47 -9.03
C ASP A 90 -4.12 -3.25 -8.47
N ARG A 91 -4.02 -2.45 -7.40
CA ARG A 91 -2.71 -2.10 -6.81
C ARG A 91 -2.02 -3.35 -6.23
N PRO A 92 -0.68 -3.49 -6.37
CA PRO A 92 0.26 -2.51 -6.90
C PRO A 92 0.40 -2.48 -8.44
N ASP A 93 -0.27 -3.36 -9.19
CA ASP A 93 -0.05 -3.51 -10.64
C ASP A 93 -0.40 -2.24 -11.42
N ASP A 94 -1.53 -1.61 -11.09
CA ASP A 94 -1.92 -0.34 -11.71
C ASP A 94 -1.10 0.84 -11.15
N PHE A 95 -0.99 0.90 -9.82
CA PHE A 95 -0.35 2.01 -9.10
C PHE A 95 0.33 1.46 -7.84
N PRO A 96 1.66 1.37 -7.81
CA PRO A 96 2.38 0.99 -6.60
C PRO A 96 2.09 1.98 -5.47
N ILE A 97 1.70 1.46 -4.31
CA ILE A 97 1.49 2.28 -3.11
C ILE A 97 2.84 2.55 -2.50
N ASP A 98 3.20 3.82 -2.42
CA ASP A 98 4.51 4.26 -1.92
C ASP A 98 4.40 5.25 -0.76
N ARG A 99 3.19 5.65 -0.35
CA ARG A 99 3.02 6.64 0.71
C ARG A 99 1.79 6.44 1.58
N VAL A 100 1.86 7.01 2.78
CA VAL A 100 0.73 7.18 3.69
C VAL A 100 0.48 8.67 3.86
N ILE A 101 -0.77 9.09 3.71
CA ILE A 101 -1.19 10.48 3.92
C ILE A 101 -2.04 10.54 5.19
N ILE A 102 -1.60 11.37 6.13
CA ILE A 102 -2.22 11.63 7.42
C ILE A 102 -3.12 12.85 7.29
N HIS A 103 -4.38 12.68 7.68
CA HIS A 103 -5.40 13.72 7.65
C HIS A 103 -5.95 14.00 9.04
N VAL A 104 -6.52 15.18 9.24
CA VAL A 104 -7.43 15.47 10.37
C VAL A 104 -8.76 15.93 9.80
N THR A 105 -9.84 15.29 10.23
CA THR A 105 -11.17 15.35 9.62
C THR A 105 -11.81 16.74 9.62
N GLN A 106 -11.43 17.62 10.54
CA GLN A 106 -12.18 18.84 10.88
C GLN A 106 -13.62 18.51 11.32
N GLY A 107 -13.77 17.45 12.12
CA GLY A 107 -15.06 16.92 12.52
C GLY A 107 -14.98 15.69 13.42
N SER A 108 -16.15 15.18 13.77
CA SER A 108 -16.30 13.95 14.56
C SER A 108 -16.08 12.69 13.71
N PHE A 109 -15.83 11.56 14.37
CA PHE A 109 -15.77 10.25 13.71
C PHE A 109 -17.06 9.89 13.00
N ALA A 110 -18.21 10.16 13.64
CA ALA A 110 -19.52 9.86 13.08
C ALA A 110 -19.81 10.72 11.84
N SER A 111 -19.38 12.00 11.85
CA SER A 111 -19.50 12.85 10.67
C SER A 111 -18.60 12.35 9.53
N ALA A 112 -17.36 11.94 9.79
CA ALA A 112 -16.48 11.36 8.77
C ALA A 112 -17.10 10.14 8.09
N VAL A 113 -17.61 9.19 8.89
CA VAL A 113 -18.31 8.01 8.36
C VAL A 113 -19.50 8.42 7.50
N LYS A 114 -20.33 9.34 8.00
CA LYS A 114 -21.53 9.80 7.29
C LYS A 114 -21.19 10.43 5.94
N VAL A 115 -20.21 11.34 5.88
CA VAL A 115 -19.86 12.02 4.62
C VAL A 115 -19.19 11.09 3.63
N PHE A 116 -18.36 10.14 4.08
CA PHE A 116 -17.75 9.15 3.18
C PHE A 116 -18.75 8.13 2.65
N GLN A 117 -19.91 7.96 3.30
CA GLN A 117 -21.04 7.18 2.78
C GLN A 117 -21.96 7.97 1.84
N ASP A 118 -21.83 9.30 1.79
CA ASP A 118 -22.62 10.14 0.89
C ASP A 118 -22.00 10.14 -0.51
N PRO A 119 -22.69 9.65 -1.56
CA PRO A 119 -22.19 9.69 -2.93
C PRO A 119 -21.99 11.10 -3.49
N ALA A 120 -22.65 12.12 -2.93
CA ALA A 120 -22.48 13.50 -3.35
C ALA A 120 -21.19 14.14 -2.81
N HIS A 121 -20.52 13.51 -1.84
CA HIS A 121 -19.32 14.06 -1.22
C HIS A 121 -18.07 13.98 -2.13
N GLN A 122 -18.01 12.95 -2.98
CA GLN A 122 -16.93 12.70 -3.95
C GLN A 122 -15.51 12.61 -3.33
N ALA A 123 -15.41 12.31 -2.03
CA ALA A 123 -14.16 12.16 -1.30
C ALA A 123 -14.28 11.09 -0.21
N ALA A 124 -13.18 10.38 0.05
CA ALA A 124 -13.06 9.42 1.15
C ALA A 124 -11.60 9.07 1.39
N THR A 125 -11.31 8.48 2.55
CA THR A 125 -10.02 7.85 2.86
C THR A 125 -10.18 6.36 3.13
N HIS A 126 -9.05 5.65 3.21
CA HIS A 126 -9.07 4.20 3.40
C HIS A 126 -9.43 3.84 4.84
N TYR A 127 -9.01 4.67 5.80
CA TYR A 127 -9.21 4.45 7.22
C TYR A 127 -9.63 5.72 7.96
N ILE A 128 -10.41 5.56 9.02
CA ILE A 128 -10.66 6.58 10.03
C ILE A 128 -10.18 6.07 11.39
N VAL A 129 -9.47 6.91 12.14
CA VAL A 129 -9.04 6.67 13.52
C VAL A 129 -9.76 7.63 14.46
N GLY A 130 -10.47 7.06 15.44
CA GLY A 130 -11.17 7.83 16.48
C GLY A 130 -10.26 8.30 17.61
N GLN A 131 -10.74 9.25 18.40
CA GLN A 131 -10.06 9.74 19.61
C GLN A 131 -9.85 8.65 20.67
N ASP A 132 -10.68 7.61 20.67
CA ASP A 132 -10.55 6.42 21.52
C ASP A 132 -9.54 5.39 20.97
N GLY A 133 -8.98 5.63 19.78
CA GLY A 133 -8.06 4.74 19.10
C GLY A 133 -8.73 3.65 18.25
N ARG A 134 -10.06 3.63 18.14
CA ARG A 134 -10.74 2.70 17.22
C ARG A 134 -10.35 3.01 15.78
N VAL A 135 -10.26 1.97 14.96
CA VAL A 135 -9.94 2.08 13.53
C VAL A 135 -11.08 1.50 12.72
N VAL A 136 -11.59 2.26 11.77
CA VAL A 136 -12.51 1.79 10.73
C VAL A 136 -11.78 1.78 9.40
N GLN A 137 -11.92 0.70 8.64
CA GLN A 137 -11.52 0.60 7.25
C GLN A 137 -12.77 0.80 6.37
N MET A 138 -12.66 1.68 5.38
CA MET A 138 -13.78 2.04 4.50
C MET A 138 -13.58 1.65 3.05
N ILE A 139 -12.33 1.55 2.62
CA ILE A 139 -11.93 1.21 1.26
C ILE A 139 -10.80 0.18 1.37
N ARG A 140 -10.76 -0.78 0.44
CA ARG A 140 -9.63 -1.71 0.34
C ARG A 140 -8.39 -0.95 -0.13
N GLU A 141 -7.23 -1.29 0.41
CA GLU A 141 -5.96 -0.69 -0.06
C GLU A 141 -5.67 -1.01 -1.52
N LEU A 142 -6.32 -2.02 -2.11
CA LEU A 142 -6.20 -2.31 -3.54
C LEU A 142 -6.87 -1.25 -4.44
N ASP A 143 -7.81 -0.45 -3.91
CA ASP A 143 -8.62 0.53 -4.64
C ASP A 143 -8.23 1.97 -4.26
N VAL A 144 -8.43 2.93 -5.16
CA VAL A 144 -7.92 4.30 -5.02
C VAL A 144 -8.98 5.22 -4.39
N ALA A 145 -8.71 5.71 -3.18
CA ALA A 145 -9.54 6.71 -2.51
C ALA A 145 -9.33 8.13 -3.07
N TYR A 146 -10.40 8.92 -3.16
CA TYR A 146 -10.32 10.35 -3.51
C TYR A 146 -10.06 11.18 -2.25
N GLN A 147 -8.79 11.24 -1.82
CA GLN A 147 -8.44 11.76 -0.49
C GLN A 147 -7.69 13.09 -0.48
N ALA A 148 -6.87 13.36 -1.49
CA ALA A 148 -5.82 14.37 -1.38
C ALA A 148 -6.01 15.59 -2.28
N GLY A 149 -7.11 15.64 -3.07
CA GLY A 149 -7.28 16.65 -4.13
C GLY A 149 -6.27 16.55 -5.28
N ASN A 150 -5.34 15.60 -5.22
CA ASN A 150 -4.30 15.38 -6.21
C ASN A 150 -4.34 13.93 -6.71
N ARG A 151 -4.69 13.76 -7.99
CA ARG A 151 -4.87 12.43 -8.59
C ARG A 151 -3.63 11.54 -8.47
N SER A 152 -2.45 12.09 -8.74
CA SER A 152 -1.21 11.30 -8.71
C SER A 152 -0.87 10.79 -7.30
N PHE A 153 -1.20 11.58 -6.28
CA PHE A 153 -1.04 11.17 -4.88
C PHE A 153 -2.12 10.18 -4.46
N ASN A 154 -3.38 10.40 -4.83
CA ASN A 154 -4.47 9.45 -4.56
C ASN A 154 -4.13 8.04 -5.07
N GLU A 155 -3.61 7.95 -6.29
CA GLU A 155 -3.27 6.68 -6.95
C GLU A 155 -2.23 5.86 -6.17
N ARG A 156 -1.29 6.52 -5.50
CA ARG A 156 -0.12 5.89 -4.87
C ARG A 156 -0.12 5.91 -3.34
N ALA A 157 -1.22 6.36 -2.73
CA ALA A 157 -1.31 6.54 -1.29
C ALA A 157 -2.39 5.69 -0.63
N VAL A 158 -2.14 5.36 0.64
CA VAL A 158 -3.17 5.03 1.63
C VAL A 158 -3.44 6.28 2.48
N GLY A 159 -4.71 6.61 2.69
CA GLY A 159 -5.14 7.79 3.45
C GLY A 159 -5.74 7.39 4.78
N ILE A 160 -5.39 8.11 5.84
CA ILE A 160 -5.88 7.88 7.21
C ILE A 160 -6.44 9.19 7.77
N GLU A 161 -7.74 9.22 8.02
CA GLU A 161 -8.43 10.29 8.74
C GLU A 161 -8.30 10.16 10.24
N HIS A 162 -8.10 11.29 10.91
CA HIS A 162 -8.08 11.36 12.38
C HIS A 162 -9.20 12.29 12.85
N GLU A 163 -10.10 11.74 13.68
CA GLU A 163 -11.19 12.51 14.29
C GLU A 163 -10.66 13.72 15.08
N GLY A 164 -11.18 14.90 14.82
CA GLY A 164 -10.82 16.11 15.55
C GLY A 164 -10.70 17.33 14.68
N PHE A 165 -10.09 18.38 15.27
CA PHE A 165 -9.83 19.65 14.62
C PHE A 165 -8.37 20.05 14.77
N VAL A 166 -7.78 20.59 13.70
CA VAL A 166 -6.36 20.97 13.61
C VAL A 166 -5.94 22.05 14.62
N ASP A 167 -6.89 22.86 15.10
CA ASP A 167 -6.71 23.94 16.07
C ASP A 167 -7.03 23.52 17.52
N ARG A 168 -7.35 22.24 17.74
CA ARG A 168 -7.70 21.68 19.05
C ARG A 168 -6.75 20.55 19.44
N PRO A 169 -5.56 20.86 20.02
CA PRO A 169 -4.57 19.85 20.40
C PRO A 169 -5.12 18.71 21.28
N LYS A 170 -6.12 19.00 22.12
CA LYS A 170 -6.77 18.01 23.00
C LYS A 170 -7.48 16.88 22.25
N ASP A 171 -7.86 17.12 20.99
CA ASP A 171 -8.52 16.14 20.15
C ASP A 171 -7.52 15.09 19.62
N LEU A 172 -6.22 15.41 19.58
CA LEU A 172 -5.15 14.52 19.10
C LEU A 172 -4.65 13.62 20.25
N THR A 173 -5.46 12.62 20.61
CA THR A 173 -5.25 11.83 21.84
C THR A 173 -4.11 10.81 21.74
N LYS A 174 -3.59 10.38 22.90
CA LYS A 174 -2.57 9.32 22.95
C LYS A 174 -3.05 8.00 22.31
N ALA A 175 -4.33 7.65 22.47
CA ALA A 175 -4.90 6.42 21.94
C ALA A 175 -5.00 6.45 20.41
N MET A 176 -5.36 7.60 19.86
CA MET A 176 -5.35 7.87 18.42
C MET A 176 -3.94 7.72 17.83
N TYR A 177 -2.95 8.45 18.36
CA TYR A 177 -1.56 8.36 17.90
C TYR A 177 -1.04 6.91 17.94
N ALA A 178 -1.28 6.20 19.04
CA ALA A 178 -0.80 4.83 19.20
C ALA A 178 -1.44 3.87 18.18
N SER A 179 -2.75 4.01 17.92
CA SER A 179 -3.47 3.12 17.02
C SER A 179 -3.20 3.43 15.55
N SER A 180 -3.15 4.71 15.21
CA SER A 180 -2.73 5.18 13.90
C SER A 180 -1.29 4.76 13.58
N ALA A 181 -0.36 4.86 14.54
CA ALA A 181 1.02 4.44 14.33
C ALA A 181 1.15 2.92 14.05
N ARG A 182 0.35 2.08 14.72
CA ARG A 182 0.29 0.63 14.42
C ARG A 182 -0.30 0.36 13.04
N LEU A 183 -1.35 1.09 12.66
CA LEU A 183 -1.92 1.02 11.33
C LEU A 183 -0.90 1.40 10.26
N THR A 184 -0.25 2.56 10.39
CA THR A 184 0.78 3.06 9.47
C THR A 184 1.96 2.11 9.36
N ALA A 185 2.48 1.58 10.49
CA ALA A 185 3.53 0.57 10.46
C ALA A 185 3.11 -0.69 9.70
N SER A 186 1.85 -1.13 9.87
CA SER A 186 1.29 -2.27 9.14
C SER A 186 1.14 -1.99 7.65
N ILE A 187 0.76 -0.77 7.25
CA ILE A 187 0.67 -0.33 5.84
C ILE A 187 2.08 -0.35 5.23
N CYS A 188 3.05 0.27 5.90
CA CYS A 188 4.44 0.29 5.46
C CYS A 188 5.00 -1.12 5.28
N ALA A 189 4.75 -2.02 6.23
CA ALA A 189 5.20 -3.42 6.13
C ALA A 189 4.49 -4.22 5.02
N ARG A 190 3.23 -3.91 4.69
CA ARG A 190 2.50 -4.56 3.58
C ARG A 190 3.03 -4.13 2.22
N HIS A 191 3.30 -2.84 2.05
CA HIS A 191 3.64 -2.25 0.75
C HIS A 191 5.13 -1.97 0.55
N GLY A 192 5.97 -2.22 1.55
CA GLY A 192 7.41 -1.95 1.48
C GLY A 192 7.76 -0.47 1.53
N ILE A 193 6.93 0.35 2.17
CA ILE A 193 7.12 1.81 2.27
C ILE A 193 8.15 2.11 3.36
N PRO A 194 9.19 2.92 3.07
CA PRO A 194 10.12 3.41 4.09
C PRO A 194 9.41 4.20 5.20
N ILE A 195 9.86 4.04 6.46
CA ILE A 195 9.33 4.78 7.60
C ILE A 195 10.12 6.07 7.78
N ASP A 196 9.82 7.05 6.94
CA ASP A 196 10.38 8.39 6.94
C ASP A 196 9.31 9.44 6.57
N ARG A 197 9.71 10.72 6.58
CA ARG A 197 8.84 11.86 6.28
C ARG A 197 8.71 12.16 4.79
N GLU A 198 9.43 11.45 3.92
CA GLU A 198 9.23 11.55 2.47
C GLU A 198 8.04 10.69 2.01
N HIS A 199 7.77 9.59 2.74
CA HIS A 199 6.73 8.62 2.40
C HIS A 199 5.53 8.62 3.35
N ILE A 200 5.71 9.06 4.60
CA ILE A 200 4.60 9.32 5.51
C ILE A 200 4.46 10.82 5.57
N ILE A 201 3.40 11.38 4.99
CA ILE A 201 3.17 12.82 4.81
C ILE A 201 1.83 13.26 5.39
N GLY A 202 1.66 14.54 5.68
CA GLY A 202 0.37 15.17 5.95
C GLY A 202 -0.32 15.62 4.67
N HIS A 203 -1.63 15.86 4.71
CA HIS A 203 -2.35 16.39 3.54
C HIS A 203 -1.78 17.73 3.10
N VAL A 204 -1.41 18.62 4.03
CA VAL A 204 -0.75 19.92 3.77
C VAL A 204 0.55 19.83 2.95
N GLU A 205 1.20 18.65 2.91
CA GLU A 205 2.42 18.43 2.14
C GLU A 205 2.14 17.92 0.71
N VAL A 206 0.87 17.70 0.36
CA VAL A 206 0.46 17.30 -1.00
C VAL A 206 0.53 18.52 -1.92
N PRO A 207 1.24 18.43 -3.07
CA PRO A 207 1.36 19.55 -4.00
C PRO A 207 0.00 20.04 -4.51
N GLY A 208 -0.21 21.35 -4.44
CA GLY A 208 -1.40 22.03 -4.95
C GLY A 208 -2.63 21.93 -4.06
N THR A 209 -2.50 21.40 -2.84
CA THR A 209 -3.58 21.42 -1.86
C THR A 209 -3.78 22.81 -1.26
N ASP A 210 -5.02 23.16 -0.93
CA ASP A 210 -5.39 24.30 -0.07
C ASP A 210 -5.72 23.87 1.37
N HIS A 211 -5.60 22.57 1.65
CA HIS A 211 -5.78 21.99 2.97
C HIS A 211 -4.58 22.25 3.90
N THR A 212 -4.86 22.29 5.20
CA THR A 212 -3.85 22.60 6.25
C THR A 212 -3.65 21.48 7.25
N ASP A 213 -4.40 20.39 7.14
CA ASP A 213 -4.33 19.24 8.03
C ASP A 213 -3.08 18.37 7.72
N PRO A 214 -2.53 17.64 8.71
CA PRO A 214 -3.04 17.41 10.07
C PRO A 214 -2.83 18.59 11.04
N GLY A 215 -2.29 19.71 10.55
CA GLY A 215 -2.23 20.96 11.30
C GLY A 215 -0.98 21.11 12.17
N PRO A 216 -0.79 22.30 12.75
CA PRO A 216 0.42 22.64 13.51
C PRO A 216 0.55 21.88 14.84
N HIS A 217 -0.53 21.24 15.30
CA HIS A 217 -0.55 20.48 16.55
C HIS A 217 -0.31 18.99 16.36
N TRP A 218 -0.14 18.53 15.11
CA TRP A 218 0.31 17.18 14.85
C TRP A 218 1.80 17.02 15.18
N ASP A 219 2.09 16.23 16.21
CA ASP A 219 3.43 15.96 16.70
C ASP A 219 4.07 14.85 15.84
N TRP A 220 4.72 15.28 14.76
CA TRP A 220 5.39 14.38 13.81
C TRP A 220 6.50 13.56 14.45
N ASP A 221 7.30 14.13 15.34
CA ASP A 221 8.41 13.42 15.97
C ASP A 221 7.90 12.26 16.80
N ARG A 222 6.89 12.53 17.64
CA ARG A 222 6.21 11.50 18.42
C ARG A 222 5.52 10.46 17.54
N TYR A 223 4.84 10.89 16.48
CA TYR A 223 4.15 9.97 15.59
C TYR A 223 5.14 9.01 14.93
N MET A 224 6.23 9.54 14.37
CA MET A 224 7.26 8.74 13.71
C MET A 224 8.00 7.80 14.67
N GLU A 225 8.24 8.22 15.91
CA GLU A 225 8.76 7.34 16.96
C GLU A 225 7.81 6.15 17.20
N LEU A 226 6.51 6.42 17.36
CA LEU A 226 5.50 5.38 17.57
C LEU A 226 5.40 4.42 16.38
N VAL A 227 5.48 4.93 15.14
CA VAL A 227 5.43 4.09 13.92
C VAL A 227 6.64 3.16 13.89
N ARG A 228 7.86 3.68 14.12
CA ARG A 228 9.08 2.86 14.17
C ARG A 228 9.02 1.81 15.28
N ARG A 229 8.50 2.17 16.46
CA ARG A 229 8.30 1.22 17.56
C ARG A 229 7.28 0.14 17.23
N ALA A 230 6.19 0.49 16.56
CA ALA A 230 5.18 -0.47 16.13
C ALA A 230 5.72 -1.42 15.05
N ALA A 231 6.61 -0.94 14.17
CA ALA A 231 7.22 -1.76 13.11
C ALA A 231 8.20 -2.82 13.64
N THR A 232 8.82 -2.60 14.80
CA THR A 232 9.75 -3.55 15.44
C THR A 232 9.09 -4.39 16.53
N ALA A 233 7.86 -4.08 16.93
CA ALA A 233 7.15 -4.84 17.93
C ALA A 233 6.80 -6.24 17.42
N PRO A 234 6.96 -7.30 18.24
CA PRO A 234 6.47 -8.62 17.87
C PRO A 234 4.95 -8.57 17.65
N PRO A 235 4.41 -9.38 16.73
CA PRO A 235 2.97 -9.43 16.49
C PRO A 235 2.25 -9.72 17.80
N SER A 236 1.25 -8.91 18.13
CA SER A 236 0.45 -9.14 19.34
C SER A 236 -0.22 -10.50 19.22
N PRO A 237 -0.24 -11.32 20.30
CA PRO A 237 -0.95 -12.58 20.28
C PRO A 237 -2.42 -12.30 19.93
N THR A 238 -2.93 -12.98 18.91
CA THR A 238 -4.35 -12.92 18.56
C THR A 238 -5.14 -13.33 19.81
N PRO A 239 -6.20 -12.60 20.20
CA PRO A 239 -7.07 -13.05 21.27
C PRO A 239 -7.58 -14.43 20.88
N SER A 240 -7.18 -15.46 21.65
CA SER A 240 -7.76 -16.79 21.50
C SER A 240 -9.26 -16.63 21.66
N ALA A 241 -10.03 -17.05 20.67
CA ALA A 241 -11.47 -17.12 20.80
C ALA A 241 -11.76 -18.01 22.01
N SER A 242 -12.17 -17.42 23.13
CA SER A 242 -12.63 -18.18 24.29
C SER A 242 -13.75 -19.09 23.82
N ALA A 243 -13.45 -20.39 23.77
CA ALA A 243 -14.46 -21.42 23.63
C ALA A 243 -15.46 -21.22 24.78
N LYS A 244 -16.67 -20.78 24.44
CA LYS A 244 -17.79 -20.86 25.37
C LYS A 244 -18.07 -22.34 25.58
N ALA A 245 -17.87 -22.79 26.82
CA ALA A 245 -18.43 -24.03 27.35
C ALA A 245 -19.93 -23.85 27.62
#